data_AF-A0A0C3S4A6-F1
#
_entry.id   AF-A0A0C3S4A6-F1
#
_cell.length_a   1.000
_cell.length_b   1.000
_cell.length_c   1.000
_cell.angle_alpha   90.00
_cell.angle_beta   90.00
_cell.angle_gamma   90.00
#
_symmetry.space_group_name_H-M   'P 1'
#
loop_
_entity.id
_entity.type
_entity.pdbx_description
1 polymer ?
#
loop_
_entity_poly.entity_id
_entity_poly.type
_entity_poly.pdbx_seq_one_letter_code
_entity_poly.pdbx_strand_id
1 'polypeptide(L)'
;MPTAHLSDNDAFVYYEDSGALADARDYTTIVLVHGYSLNSAIFRRLLPHAPAYGLRIFTMNMRDYHGSSTYSAEEVAAMDGPDPALHAAAMRRFGRDIAGFLTYVCTTQGVPPLAIAGGRKTGGVALVTWSLSNIAPLAILGDPDTLDGDSATVLAAYLRTMVLYAPDCPSIVLGEAPQRELHFPLFSAEVPHAQKPTAFAQWVSSHFAPPPPAAAPPRLTADALHACAVLPAQPPTLCALAPDELAATFEPGVIDRSGRILWCAGLPAVLRRCVRRTLLDGGAVLPDVNVVVLWCDQSIWMCVWAAQVLVDTLQEAPVDGGRKRWTDIVRVENANHFIHWEEPERFVRLLNEVI
;
A
#
# COMPACT_ATOMS: atom_id res chain seq x y z
N MET A 1 21.22 -10.23 -8.19
CA MET A 1 20.12 -9.49 -7.54
C MET A 1 19.23 -10.52 -6.86
N PRO A 2 18.92 -10.41 -5.56
CA PRO A 2 18.16 -11.44 -4.87
C PRO A 2 16.70 -11.45 -5.36
N THR A 3 16.19 -12.65 -5.58
CA THR A 3 14.82 -12.89 -6.08
C THR A 3 14.12 -13.93 -5.20
N ALA A 4 12.82 -13.78 -5.04
CA ALA A 4 11.96 -14.72 -4.32
C ALA A 4 10.94 -15.32 -5.29
N HIS A 5 10.84 -16.65 -5.34
CA HIS A 5 9.82 -17.34 -6.13
C HIS A 5 8.50 -17.36 -5.34
N LEU A 6 7.41 -16.97 -5.99
CA LEU A 6 6.10 -16.75 -5.35
C LEU A 6 5.20 -17.99 -5.36
N SER A 7 5.37 -18.88 -6.34
CA SER A 7 4.62 -20.14 -6.51
C SER A 7 5.28 -21.01 -7.60
N ASP A 8 4.67 -22.15 -7.93
CA ASP A 8 5.13 -23.11 -8.95
C ASP A 8 5.14 -22.59 -10.40
N ASN A 9 4.58 -21.40 -10.69
CA ASN A 9 4.40 -20.87 -12.05
C ASN A 9 5.55 -19.96 -12.54
N ASP A 10 6.80 -20.24 -12.17
CA ASP A 10 8.00 -19.45 -12.51
C ASP A 10 7.96 -17.96 -12.11
N ALA A 11 6.90 -17.51 -11.42
CA ALA A 11 6.75 -16.13 -10.98
C ALA A 11 7.73 -15.82 -9.84
N PHE A 12 8.51 -14.76 -10.02
CA PHE A 12 9.44 -14.26 -9.02
C PHE A 12 9.38 -12.75 -8.87
N VAL A 13 9.83 -12.27 -7.72
CA VAL A 13 9.98 -10.85 -7.40
C VAL A 13 11.39 -10.52 -6.97
N TYR A 14 11.88 -9.35 -7.36
CA TYR A 14 13.08 -8.75 -6.79
C TYR A 14 12.79 -8.19 -5.41
N TYR A 15 13.76 -8.29 -4.50
CA TYR A 15 13.67 -7.67 -3.19
C TYR A 15 15.02 -7.11 -2.72
N GLU A 16 14.99 -6.26 -1.71
CA GLU A 16 16.17 -5.86 -0.92
C GLU A 16 15.92 -6.16 0.55
N ASP A 17 16.97 -6.35 1.33
CA ASP A 17 16.93 -6.67 2.75
C ASP A 17 17.97 -5.81 3.48
N SER A 18 17.55 -5.12 4.55
CA SER A 18 18.45 -4.35 5.41
C SER A 18 19.47 -5.21 6.16
N GLY A 19 19.25 -6.52 6.19
CA GLY A 19 20.07 -7.50 6.90
C GLY A 19 19.51 -7.82 8.28
N ALA A 20 19.82 -9.02 8.77
CA ALA A 20 19.45 -9.44 10.11
C ALA A 20 20.17 -8.61 11.18
N LEU A 21 19.46 -8.31 12.26
CA LEU A 21 20.02 -7.60 13.40
C LEU A 21 20.89 -8.56 14.21
N ALA A 22 22.19 -8.24 14.31
CA ALA A 22 23.12 -9.03 15.11
C ALA A 22 22.63 -9.14 16.56
N ASP A 23 22.69 -10.35 17.12
CA ASP A 23 22.35 -10.68 18.51
C ASP A 23 20.90 -10.48 18.96
N ALA A 24 20.01 -9.92 18.11
CA ALA A 24 18.59 -9.76 18.42
C ALA A 24 17.78 -10.99 17.99
N ARG A 25 17.02 -11.58 18.93
CA ARG A 25 16.16 -12.76 18.66
C ARG A 25 14.67 -12.43 18.56
N ASP A 26 14.30 -11.18 18.84
CA ASP A 26 12.91 -10.73 19.03
C ASP A 26 12.56 -9.45 18.25
N TYR A 27 13.25 -9.19 17.14
CA TYR A 27 13.04 -8.01 16.30
C TYR A 27 11.79 -8.10 15.43
N THR A 28 11.21 -6.94 15.09
CA THR A 28 10.09 -6.86 14.16
C THR A 28 10.60 -6.78 12.72
N THR A 29 10.00 -7.58 11.83
CA THR A 29 10.27 -7.49 10.39
C THR A 29 9.22 -6.63 9.72
N ILE A 30 9.64 -5.73 8.82
CA ILE A 30 8.77 -4.94 7.97
C ILE A 30 8.98 -5.37 6.51
N VAL A 31 7.89 -5.57 5.79
CA VAL A 31 7.90 -5.78 4.33
C VAL A 31 7.21 -4.59 3.67
N LEU A 32 7.97 -3.80 2.90
CA LEU A 32 7.50 -2.62 2.18
C LEU A 32 7.24 -2.94 0.71
N VAL A 33 6.03 -2.61 0.24
CA VAL A 33 5.62 -2.75 -1.16
C VAL A 33 5.27 -1.39 -1.74
N HIS A 34 5.82 -1.08 -2.91
CA HIS A 34 5.72 0.24 -3.51
C HIS A 34 4.36 0.51 -4.17
N GLY A 35 4.16 1.76 -4.60
CA GLY A 35 2.98 2.23 -5.28
C GLY A 35 3.08 2.16 -6.80
N TYR A 36 2.15 2.84 -7.45
CA TYR A 36 2.01 2.83 -8.90
C TYR A 36 3.13 3.58 -9.62
N SER A 37 3.69 3.01 -10.68
CA SER A 37 4.80 3.58 -11.49
C SER A 37 6.10 3.88 -10.74
N LEU A 38 6.18 3.59 -9.43
CA LEU A 38 7.42 3.64 -8.66
C LEU A 38 7.84 2.21 -8.31
N ASN A 39 9.11 1.99 -7.99
CA ASN A 39 9.62 0.68 -7.54
C ASN A 39 10.25 0.78 -6.13
N SER A 40 10.73 -0.34 -5.60
CA SER A 40 11.28 -0.48 -4.25
C SER A 40 12.52 0.37 -3.97
N ALA A 41 13.21 0.87 -5.01
CA ALA A 41 14.35 1.76 -4.84
C ALA A 41 13.96 3.05 -4.09
N ILE A 42 12.68 3.46 -4.13
CA ILE A 42 12.19 4.62 -3.38
C ILE A 42 12.28 4.41 -1.85
N PHE A 43 12.44 3.18 -1.38
CA PHE A 43 12.55 2.87 0.05
C PHE A 43 14.00 2.68 0.51
N ARG A 44 15.00 2.72 -0.38
CA ARG A 44 16.41 2.43 -0.04
C ARG A 44 16.95 3.29 1.09
N ARG A 45 16.50 4.56 1.16
CA ARG A 45 16.92 5.49 2.21
C ARG A 45 16.46 5.06 3.61
N LEU A 46 15.47 4.19 3.74
CA LEU A 46 14.99 3.66 5.02
C LEU A 46 15.92 2.59 5.62
N LEU A 47 16.55 1.77 4.77
CA LEU A 47 17.26 0.56 5.20
C LEU A 47 18.35 0.84 6.25
N PRO A 48 19.19 1.88 6.13
CA PRO A 48 20.23 2.18 7.11
C PRO A 48 19.70 2.58 8.49
N HIS A 49 18.46 3.06 8.60
CA HIS A 49 17.87 3.50 9.86
C HIS A 49 17.19 2.38 10.64
N ALA A 50 16.84 1.27 9.98
CA ALA A 50 16.08 0.17 10.59
C ALA A 50 16.74 -0.44 11.85
N PRO A 51 18.08 -0.71 11.87
CA PRO A 51 18.71 -1.34 13.03
C PRO A 51 18.62 -0.54 14.33
N ALA A 52 18.64 0.80 14.24
CA ALA A 52 18.55 1.69 15.40
C ALA A 52 17.22 1.56 16.16
N TYR A 53 16.18 1.04 15.49
CA TYR A 53 14.84 0.84 16.04
C TYR A 53 14.50 -0.64 16.28
N GLY A 54 15.48 -1.56 16.16
CA GLY A 54 15.20 -2.99 16.31
C GLY A 54 14.33 -3.55 15.18
N LEU A 55 14.45 -2.97 13.97
CA LEU A 55 13.70 -3.38 12.78
C LEU A 55 14.60 -4.02 11.72
N ARG A 56 14.07 -5.01 11.01
CA ARG A 56 14.60 -5.50 9.72
C ARG A 56 13.61 -5.15 8.63
N ILE A 57 14.07 -4.51 7.56
CA ILE A 57 13.22 -4.07 6.46
C ILE A 57 13.54 -4.89 5.21
N PHE A 58 12.51 -5.46 4.62
CA PHE A 58 12.50 -5.95 3.25
C PHE A 58 11.75 -4.97 2.36
N THR A 59 12.22 -4.76 1.14
CA THR A 59 11.49 -4.01 0.11
C THR A 59 11.26 -4.94 -1.08
N MET A 60 10.11 -4.86 -1.74
CA MET A 60 9.76 -5.76 -2.84
C MET A 60 9.39 -4.97 -4.08
N ASN A 61 9.91 -5.39 -5.25
CA ASN A 61 9.35 -4.99 -6.54
C ASN A 61 8.20 -5.91 -6.92
N MET A 62 7.02 -5.34 -7.14
CA MET A 62 5.88 -6.08 -7.69
C MET A 62 6.24 -6.70 -9.05
N ARG A 63 5.49 -7.72 -9.47
CA ARG A 63 5.63 -8.26 -10.84
C ARG A 63 5.43 -7.13 -11.85
N ASP A 64 6.09 -7.27 -13.00
CA ASP A 64 6.15 -6.30 -14.10
C ASP A 64 6.93 -5.00 -13.82
N TYR A 65 7.61 -4.92 -12.67
CA TYR A 65 8.63 -3.91 -12.36
C TYR A 65 10.05 -4.48 -12.49
N HIS A 66 11.05 -3.60 -12.55
CA HIS A 66 12.44 -3.97 -12.78
C HIS A 66 12.92 -5.08 -11.82
N GLY A 67 13.58 -6.10 -12.37
CA GLY A 67 14.12 -7.23 -11.61
C GLY A 67 13.10 -8.29 -11.18
N SER A 68 11.80 -8.05 -11.36
CA SER A 68 10.73 -9.03 -11.13
C SER A 68 10.24 -9.65 -12.43
N SER A 69 9.57 -10.79 -12.34
CA SER A 69 8.90 -11.43 -13.48
C SER A 69 7.77 -10.56 -14.04
N THR A 70 7.51 -10.63 -15.34
CA THR A 70 6.36 -9.94 -15.98
C THR A 70 5.07 -10.74 -15.81
N TYR A 71 3.93 -10.08 -16.00
CA TYR A 71 2.66 -10.77 -16.23
C TYR A 71 2.61 -11.35 -17.65
N SER A 72 1.96 -12.51 -17.80
CA SER A 72 1.61 -13.06 -19.11
C SER A 72 0.55 -12.20 -19.81
N ALA A 73 0.42 -12.33 -21.13
CA ALA A 73 -0.60 -11.61 -21.88
C ALA A 73 -2.02 -11.91 -21.40
N GLU A 74 -2.28 -13.15 -20.98
CA GLU A 74 -3.56 -13.60 -20.43
C GLU A 74 -3.85 -12.94 -19.07
N GLU A 75 -2.84 -12.85 -18.20
CA GLU A 75 -2.96 -12.15 -16.92
C GLU A 75 -3.23 -10.65 -17.11
N VAL A 76 -2.55 -10.00 -18.06
CA VAL A 76 -2.79 -8.58 -18.39
C VAL A 76 -4.18 -8.37 -18.99
N ALA A 77 -4.65 -9.27 -19.86
CA ALA A 77 -5.98 -9.19 -20.44
C ALA A 77 -7.10 -9.35 -19.39
N ALA A 78 -6.86 -10.13 -18.32
CA ALA A 78 -7.79 -10.24 -17.20
C ALA A 78 -7.84 -8.98 -16.30
N MET A 79 -6.89 -8.05 -16.47
CA MET A 79 -6.89 -6.72 -15.87
C MET A 79 -7.54 -5.68 -16.78
N ASP A 80 -8.33 -6.09 -17.76
CA ASP A 80 -9.03 -5.20 -18.69
C ASP A 80 -10.48 -5.64 -18.90
N GLY A 81 -11.31 -4.71 -19.36
CA GLY A 81 -12.72 -4.94 -19.68
C GLY A 81 -13.68 -4.68 -18.51
N PRO A 82 -14.97 -5.03 -18.66
CA PRO A 82 -16.01 -4.70 -17.67
C PRO A 82 -16.32 -5.83 -16.68
N ASP A 83 -15.76 -7.04 -16.82
CA ASP A 83 -16.18 -8.23 -16.06
C ASP A 83 -15.73 -8.17 -14.58
N PRO A 84 -16.65 -8.02 -13.62
CA PRO A 84 -16.30 -7.97 -12.20
C PRO A 84 -15.66 -9.26 -11.67
N ALA A 85 -15.95 -10.42 -12.26
CA ALA A 85 -15.37 -11.69 -11.84
C ALA A 85 -13.89 -11.78 -12.22
N LEU A 86 -13.53 -11.33 -13.42
CA LEU A 86 -12.13 -11.22 -13.85
C LEU A 86 -11.35 -10.23 -12.97
N HIS A 87 -11.95 -9.09 -12.63
CA HIS A 87 -11.31 -8.13 -11.73
C HIS A 87 -11.12 -8.66 -10.31
N ALA A 88 -12.09 -9.41 -9.77
CA ALA A 88 -11.92 -10.10 -8.49
C ALA A 88 -10.78 -11.12 -8.57
N ALA A 89 -10.67 -11.88 -9.66
CA ALA A 89 -9.56 -12.82 -9.87
C ALA A 89 -8.20 -12.11 -9.99
N ALA A 90 -8.13 -10.98 -10.70
CA ALA A 90 -6.92 -10.15 -10.82
C ALA A 90 -6.49 -9.56 -9.46
N MET A 91 -7.45 -9.04 -8.69
CA MET A 91 -7.20 -8.54 -7.32
C MET A 91 -6.70 -9.66 -6.39
N ARG A 92 -7.31 -10.85 -6.44
CA ARG A 92 -6.84 -12.02 -5.69
C ARG A 92 -5.42 -12.42 -6.09
N ARG A 93 -5.11 -12.40 -7.39
CA ARG A 93 -3.76 -12.68 -7.89
C ARG A 93 -2.75 -11.68 -7.34
N PHE A 94 -3.08 -10.40 -7.37
CA PHE A 94 -2.25 -9.34 -6.81
C PHE A 94 -2.01 -9.54 -5.29
N GLY A 95 -3.06 -9.89 -4.54
CA GLY A 95 -2.95 -10.28 -3.14
C GLY A 95 -2.08 -11.53 -2.92
N ARG A 96 -2.21 -12.55 -3.78
CA ARG A 96 -1.41 -13.78 -3.74
C ARG A 96 0.06 -13.53 -4.01
N ASP A 97 0.40 -12.68 -4.97
CA ASP A 97 1.80 -12.39 -5.28
C ASP A 97 2.51 -11.82 -4.04
N ILE A 98 1.86 -10.91 -3.31
CA ILE A 98 2.41 -10.32 -2.07
C ILE A 98 2.37 -11.31 -0.91
N ALA A 99 1.30 -12.11 -0.77
CA ALA A 99 1.22 -13.16 0.24
C ALA A 99 2.28 -14.26 0.05
N GLY A 100 2.60 -14.61 -1.20
CA GLY A 100 3.67 -15.54 -1.54
C GLY A 100 5.03 -14.99 -1.12
N PHE A 101 5.29 -13.69 -1.35
CA PHE A 101 6.53 -13.06 -0.89
C PHE A 101 6.62 -13.02 0.64
N LEU A 102 5.53 -12.68 1.32
CA LEU A 102 5.47 -12.73 2.79
C LEU A 102 5.77 -14.15 3.29
N THR A 103 5.19 -15.17 2.67
CA THR A 103 5.43 -16.58 3.02
C THR A 103 6.90 -16.96 2.81
N TYR A 104 7.51 -16.53 1.70
CA TYR A 104 8.95 -16.69 1.46
C TYR A 104 9.80 -16.04 2.56
N VAL A 105 9.49 -14.79 2.92
CA VAL A 105 10.21 -14.07 4.01
C VAL A 105 10.09 -14.84 5.32
N CYS A 106 8.88 -15.24 5.70
CA CYS A 106 8.59 -15.98 6.93
C CYS A 106 9.32 -17.32 7.02
N THR A 107 9.43 -18.05 5.91
CA THR A 107 9.92 -19.43 5.90
C THR A 107 11.42 -19.55 5.58
N THR A 108 11.97 -18.60 4.83
CA THR A 108 13.33 -18.73 4.26
C THR A 108 14.32 -17.72 4.83
N GLN A 109 13.87 -16.58 5.34
CA GLN A 109 14.77 -15.48 5.73
C GLN A 109 15.13 -15.46 7.22
N GLY A 110 14.72 -16.47 7.98
CA GLY A 110 15.04 -16.59 9.41
C GLY A 110 14.44 -15.48 10.28
N VAL A 111 13.26 -15.00 9.91
CA VAL A 111 12.53 -13.99 10.70
C VAL A 111 11.91 -14.64 11.95
N PRO A 112 11.89 -13.96 13.10
CA PRO A 112 11.27 -14.51 14.31
C PRO A 112 9.75 -14.59 14.15
N PRO A 113 9.10 -15.69 14.59
CA PRO A 113 7.64 -15.79 14.59
C PRO A 113 7.00 -14.78 15.53
N LEU A 114 5.72 -14.52 15.33
CA LEU A 114 4.97 -13.65 16.24
C LEU A 114 4.80 -14.35 17.59
N ALA A 115 5.25 -13.69 18.66
CA ALA A 115 5.00 -14.12 20.03
C ALA A 115 4.20 -13.05 20.79
N ILE A 116 3.23 -13.51 21.57
CA ILE A 116 2.40 -12.66 22.42
C ILE A 116 2.61 -13.09 23.88
N ALA A 117 3.30 -12.28 24.65
CA ALA A 117 3.58 -12.55 26.07
C ALA A 117 3.25 -11.32 26.92
N GLY A 118 2.40 -11.50 27.93
CA GLY A 118 2.01 -10.40 28.85
C GLY A 118 1.34 -9.21 28.15
N GLY A 119 0.62 -9.45 27.04
CA GLY A 119 -0.01 -8.40 26.24
C GLY A 119 0.93 -7.66 25.28
N ARG A 120 2.22 -8.00 25.25
CA ARG A 120 3.21 -7.43 24.33
C ARG A 120 3.44 -8.36 23.15
N LYS A 121 3.38 -7.83 21.93
CA LYS A 121 3.79 -8.50 20.69
C LYS A 121 5.32 -8.36 20.53
N THR A 122 6.02 -9.45 20.24
CA THR A 122 7.44 -9.46 19.87
C THR A 122 7.62 -10.32 18.63
N GLY A 123 8.65 -10.04 17.82
CA GLY A 123 8.83 -10.74 16.55
C GLY A 123 7.70 -10.48 15.54
N GLY A 124 7.61 -11.35 14.54
CA GLY A 124 6.59 -11.31 13.50
C GLY A 124 6.89 -10.30 12.39
N VAL A 125 5.94 -10.22 11.46
CA VAL A 125 6.04 -9.45 10.21
C VAL A 125 4.92 -8.42 10.15
N ALA A 126 5.26 -7.18 9.83
CA ALA A 126 4.32 -6.14 9.42
C ALA A 126 4.43 -5.92 7.90
N LEU A 127 3.31 -6.03 7.20
CA LEU A 127 3.23 -5.64 5.78
C LEU A 127 2.89 -4.15 5.71
N VAL A 128 3.68 -3.36 5.00
CA VAL A 128 3.42 -1.95 4.73
C VAL A 128 3.27 -1.77 3.22
N THR A 129 2.05 -1.53 2.78
CA THR A 129 1.75 -1.27 1.36
C THR A 129 1.54 0.20 1.14
N TRP A 130 2.11 0.74 0.06
CA TRP A 130 2.05 2.15 -0.29
C TRP A 130 1.17 2.36 -1.52
N SER A 131 0.26 3.36 -1.47
CA SER A 131 -0.53 3.78 -2.63
C SER A 131 -1.30 2.60 -3.26
N LEU A 132 -1.07 2.27 -4.53
CA LEU A 132 -1.67 1.17 -5.28
C LEU A 132 -1.61 -0.18 -4.56
N SER A 133 -0.48 -0.51 -3.93
CA SER A 133 -0.31 -1.84 -3.35
C SER A 133 -1.23 -2.10 -2.16
N ASN A 134 -1.93 -1.08 -1.65
CA ASN A 134 -2.99 -1.22 -0.65
C ASN A 134 -4.15 -2.13 -1.12
N ILE A 135 -4.28 -2.40 -2.41
CA ILE A 135 -5.19 -3.43 -2.92
C ILE A 135 -4.88 -4.81 -2.30
N ALA A 136 -3.61 -5.12 -2.05
CA ALA A 136 -3.19 -6.44 -1.57
C ALA A 136 -3.67 -6.80 -0.16
N PRO A 137 -3.47 -5.99 0.89
CA PRO A 137 -4.02 -6.30 2.21
C PRO A 137 -5.56 -6.38 2.18
N LEU A 138 -6.23 -5.58 1.35
CA LEU A 138 -7.68 -5.67 1.15
C LEU A 138 -8.11 -6.98 0.49
N ALA A 139 -7.34 -7.49 -0.47
CA ALA A 139 -7.56 -8.80 -1.07
C ALA A 139 -7.32 -9.92 -0.07
N ILE A 140 -6.19 -9.86 0.66
CA ILE A 140 -5.76 -10.89 1.61
C ILE A 140 -6.76 -11.02 2.76
N LEU A 141 -7.20 -9.91 3.36
CA LEU A 141 -8.09 -9.92 4.52
C LEU A 141 -9.58 -9.90 4.16
N GLY A 142 -9.94 -9.32 3.00
CA GLY A 142 -11.32 -9.11 2.59
C GLY A 142 -11.88 -10.21 1.67
N ASP A 143 -11.04 -11.12 1.17
CA ASP A 143 -11.46 -12.21 0.29
C ASP A 143 -10.83 -13.56 0.73
N PRO A 144 -11.63 -14.51 1.24
CA PRO A 144 -11.13 -15.78 1.77
C PRO A 144 -10.55 -16.69 0.69
N ASP A 145 -10.83 -16.43 -0.59
CA ASP A 145 -10.27 -17.19 -1.71
C ASP A 145 -8.89 -16.65 -2.15
N THR A 146 -8.38 -15.61 -1.50
CA THR A 146 -7.05 -15.06 -1.82
C THR A 146 -5.95 -15.99 -1.36
N LEU A 147 -5.96 -16.43 -0.10
CA LEU A 147 -4.91 -17.28 0.45
C LEU A 147 -5.21 -18.76 0.21
N ASP A 148 -4.19 -19.53 -0.15
CA ASP A 148 -4.24 -20.99 0.00
C ASP A 148 -4.01 -21.39 1.47
N GLY A 149 -4.23 -22.68 1.78
CA GLY A 149 -4.13 -23.20 3.14
C GLY A 149 -2.74 -23.07 3.76
N ASP A 150 -1.69 -23.24 2.96
CA ASP A 150 -0.30 -23.19 3.42
C ASP A 150 0.11 -21.74 3.74
N SER A 151 -0.17 -20.81 2.83
CA SER A 151 0.06 -19.38 3.05
C SER A 151 -0.75 -18.87 4.23
N ALA A 152 -2.03 -19.26 4.36
CA ALA A 152 -2.86 -18.86 5.50
C ALA A 152 -2.27 -19.35 6.84
N THR A 153 -1.76 -20.58 6.89
CA THR A 153 -1.13 -21.17 8.08
C THR A 153 0.16 -20.43 8.45
N VAL A 154 1.03 -20.17 7.47
CA VAL A 154 2.27 -19.42 7.70
C VAL A 154 1.96 -18.00 8.13
N LEU A 155 1.12 -17.28 7.40
CA LEU A 155 0.82 -15.88 7.71
C LEU A 155 0.11 -15.72 9.05
N ALA A 156 -0.71 -16.68 9.48
CA ALA A 156 -1.31 -16.65 10.82
C ALA A 156 -0.27 -16.72 11.95
N ALA A 157 0.88 -17.38 11.74
CA ALA A 157 1.93 -17.52 12.74
C ALA A 157 2.92 -16.35 12.79
N TYR A 158 2.99 -15.54 11.73
CA TYR A 158 4.00 -14.48 11.60
C TYR A 158 3.41 -13.08 11.47
N LEU A 159 2.31 -12.92 10.73
CA LEU A 159 1.79 -11.61 10.38
C LEU A 159 1.09 -10.99 11.58
N ARG A 160 1.50 -9.77 11.95
CA ARG A 160 0.95 -9.06 13.12
C ARG A 160 0.09 -7.85 12.77
N THR A 161 0.49 -7.14 11.72
CA THR A 161 -0.07 -5.84 11.32
C THR A 161 0.03 -5.68 9.81
N MET A 162 -1.02 -5.15 9.17
CA MET A 162 -0.99 -4.65 7.81
C MET A 162 -1.22 -3.14 7.82
N VAL A 163 -0.29 -2.38 7.26
CA VAL A 163 -0.33 -0.93 7.20
C VAL A 163 -0.74 -0.49 5.80
N LEU A 164 -1.88 0.21 5.71
CA LEU A 164 -2.29 0.94 4.52
C LEU A 164 -1.63 2.32 4.54
N TYR A 165 -0.46 2.44 3.90
CA TYR A 165 0.30 3.68 3.86
C TYR A 165 -0.08 4.53 2.64
N ALA A 166 -0.46 5.77 2.92
CA ALA A 166 -0.95 6.76 1.97
C ALA A 166 -1.96 6.12 1.00
N PRO A 167 -3.12 5.66 1.51
CA PRO A 167 -4.13 5.05 0.67
C PRO A 167 -4.62 6.05 -0.37
N ASP A 168 -4.17 5.90 -1.60
CA ASP A 168 -4.55 6.82 -2.67
C ASP A 168 -5.94 6.50 -3.17
N CYS A 169 -6.64 7.52 -3.66
CA CYS A 169 -7.82 7.39 -4.48
C CYS A 169 -8.91 6.45 -3.92
N PRO A 170 -9.91 6.98 -3.21
CA PRO A 170 -10.99 6.17 -2.65
C PRO A 170 -11.70 5.32 -3.69
N SER A 171 -11.77 5.76 -4.95
CA SER A 171 -12.40 4.97 -6.01
C SER A 171 -11.56 3.78 -6.47
N ILE A 172 -10.23 3.91 -6.44
CA ILE A 172 -9.25 2.96 -6.97
C ILE A 172 -8.70 2.02 -5.89
N VAL A 173 -8.70 2.42 -4.62
CA VAL A 173 -8.23 1.58 -3.52
C VAL A 173 -9.38 1.20 -2.58
N LEU A 174 -10.40 2.05 -2.43
CA LEU A 174 -11.51 1.81 -1.49
C LEU A 174 -12.86 1.50 -2.16
N GLY A 175 -12.95 1.62 -3.49
CA GLY A 175 -14.20 1.44 -4.23
C GLY A 175 -15.24 2.54 -4.09
N GLU A 176 -14.86 3.73 -3.62
CA GLU A 176 -15.73 4.90 -3.47
C GLU A 176 -15.42 5.98 -4.51
N ALA A 177 -16.29 6.13 -5.51
CA ALA A 177 -16.19 7.24 -6.46
C ALA A 177 -16.47 8.57 -5.74
N PRO A 178 -15.57 9.57 -5.83
CA PRO A 178 -15.95 10.91 -5.40
C PRO A 178 -17.11 11.40 -6.27
N GLN A 179 -17.95 12.30 -5.73
CA GLN A 179 -19.06 12.91 -6.46
C GLN A 179 -18.61 13.83 -7.61
N ARG A 180 -17.29 13.99 -7.80
CA ARG A 180 -16.64 14.82 -8.82
C ARG A 180 -15.79 13.93 -9.73
N GLU A 181 -15.58 14.37 -10.97
CA GLU A 181 -14.54 13.79 -11.82
C GLU A 181 -13.21 13.76 -11.08
N LEU A 182 -12.61 12.57 -11.04
CA LEU A 182 -11.27 12.38 -10.51
C LEU A 182 -10.30 13.17 -11.38
N HIS A 183 -9.79 14.29 -10.88
CA HIS A 183 -8.68 14.98 -11.52
C HIS A 183 -7.38 14.21 -11.26
N PHE A 184 -7.28 13.05 -11.91
CA PHE A 184 -6.11 12.20 -11.95
C PHE A 184 -5.41 12.45 -13.29
N PRO A 185 -4.16 12.98 -13.31
CA PRO A 185 -3.51 13.37 -14.56
C PRO A 185 -3.43 12.25 -15.61
N LEU A 186 -3.36 10.99 -15.17
CA LEU A 186 -3.32 9.83 -16.07
C LEU A 186 -4.66 9.57 -16.77
N PHE A 187 -5.78 10.00 -16.19
CA PHE A 187 -7.12 9.88 -16.78
C PHE A 187 -7.58 11.13 -17.52
N SER A 188 -6.92 12.27 -17.31
CA SER A 188 -7.30 13.51 -17.97
C SER A 188 -7.13 13.42 -19.49
N ALA A 189 -8.20 13.79 -20.21
CA ALA A 189 -8.17 13.97 -21.66
C ALA A 189 -7.40 15.25 -22.07
N GLU A 190 -7.20 16.18 -21.14
CA GLU A 190 -6.49 17.44 -21.38
C GLU A 190 -4.97 17.29 -21.35
N VAL A 191 -4.46 16.19 -20.75
CA VAL A 191 -3.02 15.90 -20.69
C VAL A 191 -2.65 14.97 -21.85
N PRO A 192 -1.79 15.41 -22.79
CA PRO A 192 -1.29 14.55 -23.86
C PRO A 192 -0.67 13.27 -23.31
N HIS A 193 -0.91 12.12 -23.96
CA HIS A 193 -0.45 10.81 -23.45
C HIS A 193 1.05 10.80 -23.09
N ALA A 194 1.90 11.34 -23.95
CA ALA A 194 3.34 11.44 -23.71
C ALA A 194 3.75 12.31 -22.50
N GLN A 195 2.88 13.22 -22.05
CA GLN A 195 3.11 14.09 -20.89
C GLN A 195 2.50 13.55 -19.60
N LYS A 196 1.64 12.51 -19.69
CA LYS A 196 0.97 11.90 -18.55
C LYS A 196 1.93 11.44 -17.45
N PRO A 197 3.06 10.75 -17.74
CA PRO A 197 4.01 10.36 -16.70
C PRO A 197 4.55 11.55 -15.90
N THR A 198 4.97 12.62 -16.59
CA THR A 198 5.50 13.83 -15.96
C THR A 198 4.43 14.56 -15.15
N ALA A 199 3.23 14.72 -15.71
CA ALA A 199 2.12 15.35 -15.00
C ALA A 199 1.71 14.56 -13.74
N PHE A 200 1.71 13.23 -13.83
CA PHE A 200 1.47 12.34 -12.69
C PHE A 200 2.56 12.49 -11.63
N ALA A 201 3.84 12.41 -12.00
CA ALA A 201 4.96 12.54 -11.08
C ALA A 201 4.94 13.89 -10.34
N GLN A 202 4.67 14.99 -11.05
CA GLN A 202 4.52 16.31 -10.44
C GLN A 202 3.35 16.35 -9.46
N TRP A 203 2.18 15.89 -9.88
CA TRP A 203 0.96 15.95 -9.07
C TRP A 203 1.05 15.07 -7.81
N VAL A 204 1.47 13.81 -7.95
CA VAL A 204 1.49 12.84 -6.86
C VAL A 204 2.53 13.19 -5.79
N SER A 205 3.61 13.85 -6.18
CA SER A 205 4.71 14.21 -5.28
C SER A 205 4.68 15.67 -4.79
N SER A 206 3.65 16.43 -5.15
CA SER A 206 3.47 17.79 -4.67
C SER A 206 3.08 17.83 -3.18
N HIS A 207 3.44 18.91 -2.50
CA HIS A 207 2.97 19.22 -1.15
C HIS A 207 1.72 20.09 -1.24
N PHE A 208 0.64 19.67 -0.60
CA PHE A 208 -0.62 20.40 -0.56
C PHE A 208 -0.80 21.06 0.80
N ALA A 209 -1.47 22.20 0.85
CA ALA A 209 -1.87 22.81 2.10
C ALA A 209 -2.75 21.81 2.88
N PRO A 210 -2.51 21.63 4.19
CA PRO A 210 -3.32 20.72 4.97
C PRO A 210 -4.79 21.16 4.94
N PRO A 211 -5.73 20.21 5.10
CA PRO A 211 -7.13 20.57 5.21
C PRO A 211 -7.31 21.59 6.35
N PRO A 212 -8.17 22.61 6.17
CA PRO A 212 -8.39 23.60 7.21
C PRO A 212 -8.82 22.92 8.52
N PRO A 213 -8.39 23.40 9.69
CA PRO A 213 -8.81 22.85 10.96
C PRO A 213 -10.33 22.84 11.03
N ALA A 214 -10.94 21.67 11.22
CA ALA A 214 -12.38 21.56 11.35
C ALA A 214 -12.80 22.28 12.64
N ALA A 215 -13.48 23.43 12.52
CA ALA A 215 -14.25 23.98 13.62
C ALA A 215 -15.42 23.01 13.84
N ALA A 216 -15.28 22.10 14.81
CA ALA A 216 -16.21 21.00 15.12
C ALA A 216 -17.69 21.20 14.68
N PRO A 217 -18.31 20.26 13.95
CA PRO A 217 -17.73 19.36 12.95
C PRO A 217 -18.38 19.59 11.57
N PRO A 218 -17.69 20.22 10.60
CA PRO A 218 -17.98 19.91 9.21
C PRO A 218 -17.12 18.69 8.83
N ARG A 219 -17.78 17.63 8.39
CA ARG A 219 -17.11 16.58 7.60
C ARG A 219 -16.35 17.26 6.47
N LEU A 220 -15.06 16.97 6.31
CA LEU A 220 -14.29 17.44 5.16
C LEU A 220 -14.97 16.91 3.90
N THR A 221 -15.35 17.79 2.98
CA THR A 221 -15.91 17.38 1.69
C THR A 221 -14.78 17.14 0.70
N ALA A 222 -15.00 16.27 -0.29
CA ALA A 222 -14.05 16.08 -1.37
C ALA A 222 -13.71 17.40 -2.08
N ASP A 223 -14.68 18.31 -2.25
CA ASP A 223 -14.46 19.64 -2.84
C ASP A 223 -13.55 20.54 -1.98
N ALA A 224 -13.73 20.53 -0.67
CA ALA A 224 -12.87 21.30 0.24
C ALA A 224 -11.43 20.81 0.19
N LEU A 225 -11.22 19.49 0.12
CA LEU A 225 -9.90 18.88 -0.03
C LEU A 225 -9.28 19.17 -1.39
N HIS A 226 -10.08 19.11 -2.46
CA HIS A 226 -9.60 19.41 -3.82
C HIS A 226 -9.17 20.88 -3.98
N ALA A 227 -9.80 21.80 -3.24
CA ALA A 227 -9.47 23.22 -3.25
C ALA A 227 -8.19 23.56 -2.46
N CYS A 228 -7.59 22.60 -1.73
CA CYS A 228 -6.32 22.81 -1.05
C CYS A 228 -5.22 23.18 -2.05
N ALA A 229 -4.59 24.33 -1.84
CA ALA A 229 -3.55 24.84 -2.72
C ALA A 229 -2.29 23.97 -2.66
N VAL A 230 -1.59 23.81 -3.78
CA VAL A 230 -0.21 23.32 -3.80
C VAL A 230 0.68 24.34 -3.08
N LEU A 231 1.59 23.88 -2.23
CA LEU A 231 2.54 24.70 -1.49
C LEU A 231 3.77 24.98 -2.38
N PRO A 232 3.91 26.19 -2.97
CA PRO A 232 4.94 26.45 -3.99
C PRO A 232 6.35 26.52 -3.42
N ALA A 233 6.49 26.66 -2.09
CA ALA A 233 7.77 26.75 -1.42
C ALA A 233 8.51 25.40 -1.34
N GLN A 234 7.82 24.29 -1.61
CA GLN A 234 8.39 22.95 -1.58
C GLN A 234 8.28 22.33 -2.99
N PRO A 235 9.40 21.98 -3.64
CA PRO A 235 9.33 21.34 -4.93
C PRO A 235 8.74 19.93 -4.79
N PRO A 236 7.96 19.45 -5.78
CA PRO A 236 7.45 18.08 -5.76
C PRO A 236 8.60 17.06 -5.67
N THR A 237 8.49 16.07 -4.78
CA THR A 237 9.61 15.17 -4.42
C THR A 237 10.25 14.52 -5.64
N LEU A 238 9.45 13.98 -6.55
CA LEU A 238 9.97 13.29 -7.75
C LEU A 238 10.63 14.26 -8.73
N CYS A 239 10.18 15.51 -8.77
CA CYS A 239 10.76 16.55 -9.62
C CYS A 239 12.08 17.10 -9.07
N ALA A 240 12.36 16.87 -7.78
CA ALA A 240 13.60 17.31 -7.13
C ALA A 240 14.71 16.23 -7.13
N LEU A 241 14.40 15.01 -7.58
CA LEU A 241 15.37 13.91 -7.66
C LEU A 241 16.48 14.20 -8.67
N ALA A 242 17.69 13.69 -8.40
CA ALA A 242 18.71 13.62 -9.42
C ALA A 242 18.25 12.70 -10.57
N PRO A 243 18.69 12.93 -11.83
CA PRO A 243 18.20 12.16 -12.98
C PRO A 243 18.40 10.64 -12.85
N ASP A 244 19.51 10.21 -12.24
CA ASP A 244 19.81 8.80 -11.98
C ASP A 244 18.93 8.22 -10.86
N GLU A 245 18.65 8.98 -9.80
CA GLU A 245 17.70 8.58 -8.76
C GLU A 245 16.28 8.43 -9.32
N LEU A 246 15.85 9.37 -10.16
CA LEU A 246 14.54 9.31 -10.81
C LEU A 246 14.46 8.08 -11.73
N ALA A 247 15.48 7.84 -12.56
CA ALA A 247 15.53 6.67 -13.44
C ALA A 247 15.57 5.35 -12.68
N ALA A 248 16.17 5.33 -11.48
CA ALA A 248 16.23 4.14 -10.64
C ALA A 248 14.91 3.82 -9.93
N THR A 249 14.04 4.82 -9.72
CA THR A 249 12.83 4.72 -8.88
C THR A 249 11.53 4.77 -9.66
N PHE A 250 11.49 5.47 -10.80
CA PHE A 250 10.29 5.73 -11.58
C PHE A 250 10.26 4.91 -12.88
N GLU A 251 9.24 4.06 -13.01
CA GLU A 251 9.03 3.12 -14.12
C GLU A 251 7.69 3.40 -14.84
N PRO A 252 7.60 4.50 -15.59
CA PRO A 252 6.34 4.91 -16.22
C PRO A 252 5.83 3.92 -17.27
N GLY A 253 6.69 3.05 -17.80
CA GLY A 253 6.27 2.02 -18.75
C GLY A 253 5.27 1.00 -18.18
N VAL A 254 5.19 0.87 -16.85
CA VAL A 254 4.18 0.03 -16.19
C VAL A 254 2.76 0.56 -16.42
N ILE A 255 2.61 1.86 -16.69
CA ILE A 255 1.31 2.50 -16.88
C ILE A 255 0.50 1.83 -17.99
N ASP A 256 1.15 1.54 -19.10
CA ASP A 256 0.50 0.94 -20.27
C ASP A 256 0.44 -0.60 -20.19
N ARG A 257 0.98 -1.23 -19.12
CA ARG A 257 1.06 -2.69 -18.90
C ARG A 257 0.17 -3.15 -17.74
N SER A 258 0.76 -3.61 -16.63
CA SER A 258 0.00 -4.04 -15.44
C SER A 258 -0.74 -2.89 -14.74
N GLY A 259 -0.35 -1.64 -15.01
CA GLY A 259 -1.05 -0.46 -14.55
C GLY A 259 -2.52 -0.40 -14.95
N ARG A 260 -2.89 -1.06 -16.05
CA ARG A 260 -4.28 -1.16 -16.56
C ARG A 260 -5.28 -1.64 -15.53
N ILE A 261 -4.85 -2.31 -14.46
CA ILE A 261 -5.74 -2.68 -13.35
C ILE A 261 -6.51 -1.47 -12.77
N LEU A 262 -5.97 -0.24 -12.81
CA LEU A 262 -6.71 0.95 -12.35
C LEU A 262 -7.76 1.47 -13.33
N TRP A 263 -7.81 0.93 -14.54
CA TRP A 263 -8.76 1.27 -15.60
C TRP A 263 -9.97 0.31 -15.61
N CYS A 264 -9.97 -0.68 -14.72
CA CYS A 264 -11.03 -1.68 -14.58
C CYS A 264 -12.32 -1.10 -14.01
N ALA A 265 -13.37 -0.98 -14.83
CA ALA A 265 -14.66 -0.42 -14.41
C ALA A 265 -15.36 -1.21 -13.28
N GLY A 266 -15.09 -2.52 -13.17
CA GLY A 266 -15.66 -3.37 -12.12
C GLY A 266 -14.85 -3.41 -10.82
N LEU A 267 -13.61 -2.91 -10.83
CA LEU A 267 -12.71 -2.94 -9.67
C LEU A 267 -13.27 -2.17 -8.45
N PRO A 268 -13.90 -0.99 -8.60
CA PRO A 268 -14.45 -0.27 -7.44
C PRO A 268 -15.46 -1.08 -6.63
N ALA A 269 -16.36 -1.82 -7.27
CA ALA A 269 -17.34 -2.64 -6.56
C ALA A 269 -16.68 -3.79 -5.77
N VAL A 270 -15.64 -4.40 -6.35
CA VAL A 270 -14.85 -5.46 -5.70
C VAL A 270 -14.10 -4.88 -4.49
N LEU A 271 -13.42 -3.76 -4.66
CA LEU A 271 -12.67 -3.11 -3.57
C LEU A 271 -13.57 -2.69 -2.43
N ARG A 272 -14.71 -2.08 -2.71
CA ARG A 272 -15.68 -1.68 -1.67
C ARG A 272 -16.09 -2.88 -0.81
N ARG A 273 -16.37 -4.02 -1.45
CA ARG A 273 -16.68 -5.27 -0.75
C ARG A 273 -15.51 -5.72 0.12
N CYS A 274 -14.29 -5.74 -0.44
CA CYS A 274 -13.09 -6.16 0.27
C CYS A 274 -12.71 -5.23 1.44
N VAL A 275 -12.86 -3.91 1.31
CA VAL A 275 -12.67 -2.94 2.40
C VAL A 275 -13.62 -3.24 3.54
N ARG A 276 -14.92 -3.35 3.24
CA ARG A 276 -15.94 -3.63 4.26
C ARG A 276 -15.66 -4.94 4.98
N ARG A 277 -15.29 -6.00 4.25
CA ARG A 277 -14.94 -7.28 4.89
C ARG A 277 -13.66 -7.18 5.72
N THR A 278 -12.63 -6.53 5.19
CA THR A 278 -11.36 -6.33 5.91
C THR A 278 -11.58 -5.65 7.27
N LEU A 279 -12.43 -4.62 7.31
CA LEU A 279 -12.62 -3.78 8.49
C LEU A 279 -13.79 -4.24 9.39
N LEU A 280 -14.88 -4.70 8.81
CA LEU A 280 -16.15 -4.98 9.49
C LEU A 280 -16.42 -6.48 9.69
N ASP A 281 -15.66 -7.35 9.04
CA ASP A 281 -15.67 -8.81 9.18
C ASP A 281 -14.27 -9.30 9.65
N GLY A 282 -13.81 -8.75 10.77
CA GLY A 282 -12.46 -8.98 11.29
C GLY A 282 -12.19 -10.39 11.80
N GLY A 283 -13.20 -11.27 11.81
CA GLY A 283 -13.09 -12.66 12.24
C GLY A 283 -12.85 -13.67 11.12
N ALA A 284 -13.11 -13.30 9.85
CA ALA A 284 -13.17 -14.28 8.76
C ALA A 284 -11.80 -14.76 8.26
N VAL A 285 -10.84 -13.85 8.08
CA VAL A 285 -9.50 -14.16 7.54
C VAL A 285 -8.44 -13.52 8.41
N LEU A 286 -7.44 -14.30 8.83
CA LEU A 286 -6.33 -13.87 9.69
C LEU A 286 -6.82 -12.99 10.87
N PRO A 287 -7.64 -13.53 11.79
CA PRO A 287 -8.38 -12.77 12.78
C PRO A 287 -7.52 -11.89 13.72
N ASP A 288 -6.27 -12.29 13.96
CA ASP A 288 -5.38 -11.62 14.91
C ASP A 288 -4.49 -10.54 14.28
N VAL A 289 -4.62 -10.33 12.97
CA VAL A 289 -3.91 -9.30 12.22
C VAL A 289 -4.60 -7.96 12.38
N ASN A 290 -3.85 -6.97 12.85
CA ASN A 290 -4.27 -5.59 12.99
C ASN A 290 -4.19 -4.85 11.65
N VAL A 291 -4.99 -3.79 11.48
CA VAL A 291 -4.83 -2.83 10.38
C VAL A 291 -4.42 -1.47 10.93
N VAL A 292 -3.50 -0.80 10.26
CA VAL A 292 -3.16 0.60 10.52
C VAL A 292 -3.33 1.37 9.22
N VAL A 293 -4.03 2.50 9.25
CA VAL A 293 -4.13 3.41 8.12
C VAL A 293 -3.23 4.59 8.40
N LEU A 294 -2.13 4.71 7.67
CA LEU A 294 -1.17 5.80 7.80
C LEU A 294 -1.39 6.78 6.64
N TRP A 295 -1.72 8.04 6.91
CA TRP A 295 -1.94 9.03 5.86
C TRP A 295 -1.25 10.36 6.17
N CYS A 296 -0.80 11.07 5.14
CA CYS A 296 -0.04 12.30 5.28
C CYS A 296 -0.90 13.52 4.92
N ASP A 297 -0.84 14.58 5.74
CA ASP A 297 -1.79 15.71 5.65
C ASP A 297 -1.47 16.75 4.56
N GLN A 298 -0.26 16.71 3.99
CA GLN A 298 0.13 17.50 2.81
C GLN A 298 0.20 16.63 1.54
N SER A 299 -0.38 15.43 1.58
CA SER A 299 -0.50 14.57 0.39
C SER A 299 -1.58 15.08 -0.57
N ILE A 300 -1.65 14.48 -1.76
CA ILE A 300 -2.77 14.70 -2.69
C ILE A 300 -4.11 14.54 -1.96
N TRP A 301 -5.07 15.40 -2.32
CA TRP A 301 -6.40 15.45 -1.68
C TRP A 301 -7.11 14.09 -1.60
N MET A 302 -6.79 13.20 -2.56
CA MET A 302 -7.35 11.87 -2.66
C MET A 302 -6.91 10.95 -1.50
N CYS A 303 -5.68 11.07 -1.00
CA CYS A 303 -5.25 10.32 0.19
C CYS A 303 -6.02 10.74 1.44
N VAL A 304 -6.18 12.06 1.59
CA VAL A 304 -6.89 12.65 2.74
C VAL A 304 -8.36 12.23 2.70
N TRP A 305 -8.97 12.24 1.51
CA TRP A 305 -10.33 11.74 1.32
C TRP A 305 -10.45 10.25 1.63
N ALA A 306 -9.46 9.43 1.28
CA ALA A 306 -9.45 8.00 1.60
C ALA A 306 -9.42 7.72 3.10
N ALA A 307 -8.62 8.47 3.85
CA ALA A 307 -8.61 8.38 5.31
C ALA A 307 -9.99 8.70 5.89
N GLN A 308 -10.67 9.75 5.38
CA GLN A 308 -12.03 10.10 5.83
C GLN A 308 -13.04 8.99 5.53
N VAL A 309 -13.00 8.40 4.34
CA VAL A 309 -13.88 7.27 3.96
C VAL A 309 -13.66 6.07 4.89
N LEU A 310 -12.41 5.78 5.27
CA LEU A 310 -12.07 4.71 6.20
C LEU A 310 -12.57 5.00 7.62
N VAL A 311 -12.45 6.24 8.10
CA VAL A 311 -13.04 6.69 9.37
C VAL A 311 -14.55 6.46 9.37
N ASP A 312 -15.23 6.88 8.32
CA ASP A 312 -16.69 6.73 8.19
C ASP A 312 -17.10 5.24 8.11
N THR A 313 -16.35 4.43 7.37
CA THR A 313 -16.59 2.97 7.28
C THR A 313 -16.47 2.31 8.65
N LEU A 314 -15.48 2.70 9.46
CA LEU A 314 -15.30 2.16 10.82
C LEU A 314 -16.43 2.54 11.79
N GLN A 315 -17.29 3.52 11.47
CA GLN A 315 -18.47 3.83 12.28
C GLN A 315 -19.64 2.86 12.03
N GLU A 316 -19.62 2.11 10.92
CA GLU A 316 -20.70 1.19 10.56
C GLU A 316 -20.79 -0.04 11.46
N ALA A 317 -21.90 -0.78 11.44
CA ALA A 317 -22.01 -2.03 12.20
C ALA A 317 -21.10 -3.13 11.60
N PRO A 318 -20.61 -4.09 12.41
CA PRO A 318 -19.93 -5.26 11.88
C PRO A 318 -20.85 -6.09 10.98
N VAL A 319 -20.26 -6.78 10.01
CA VAL A 319 -21.01 -7.69 9.11
C VAL A 319 -21.53 -8.87 9.93
N ASP A 320 -22.80 -9.24 9.69
CA ASP A 320 -23.48 -10.39 10.29
C ASP A 320 -23.41 -10.45 11.84
N GLY A 321 -23.28 -9.30 12.50
CA GLY A 321 -23.15 -9.23 13.96
C GLY A 321 -21.82 -9.77 14.49
N GLY A 322 -20.82 -9.96 13.61
CA GLY A 322 -19.46 -10.35 13.97
C GLY A 322 -18.68 -9.26 14.69
N ARG A 323 -17.35 -9.33 14.62
CA ARG A 323 -16.47 -8.31 15.21
C ARG A 323 -15.76 -7.49 14.12
N LYS A 324 -15.56 -6.21 14.42
CA LYS A 324 -14.67 -5.36 13.62
C LYS A 324 -13.21 -5.80 13.81
N ARG A 325 -12.41 -5.56 12.79
CA ARG A 325 -10.96 -5.68 12.89
C ARG A 325 -10.41 -4.52 13.71
N TRP A 326 -9.46 -4.79 14.59
CA TRP A 326 -8.74 -3.70 15.26
C TRP A 326 -8.02 -2.86 14.20
N THR A 327 -8.41 -1.59 14.12
CA THR A 327 -7.94 -0.66 13.11
C THR A 327 -7.61 0.66 13.77
N ASP A 328 -6.40 1.16 13.53
CA ASP A 328 -6.00 2.51 13.93
C ASP A 328 -5.81 3.42 12.71
N ILE A 329 -6.07 4.71 12.87
CA ILE A 329 -5.94 5.71 11.80
C ILE A 329 -4.99 6.80 12.27
N VAL A 330 -3.82 6.85 11.66
CA VAL A 330 -2.72 7.71 12.07
C VAL A 330 -2.46 8.76 11.00
N ARG A 331 -2.57 10.03 11.40
CA ARG A 331 -2.20 11.19 10.58
C ARG A 331 -0.73 11.52 10.77
N VAL A 332 -0.02 11.72 9.67
CA VAL A 332 1.36 12.22 9.63
C VAL A 332 1.33 13.69 9.23
N GLU A 333 1.70 14.55 10.18
CA GLU A 333 1.66 16.00 9.99
C GLU A 333 2.85 16.51 9.19
N ASN A 334 2.64 17.53 8.36
CA ASN A 334 3.68 18.17 7.55
C ASN A 334 4.43 17.18 6.67
N ALA A 335 3.69 16.30 5.99
CA ALA A 335 4.25 15.27 5.15
C ALA A 335 3.41 15.11 3.89
N ASN A 336 4.05 14.94 2.74
CA ASN A 336 3.37 14.57 1.50
C ASN A 336 3.33 13.04 1.33
N HIS A 337 2.99 12.61 0.11
CA HIS A 337 2.91 11.21 -0.28
C HIS A 337 4.25 10.43 -0.19
N PHE A 338 5.39 11.12 -0.01
CA PHE A 338 6.75 10.60 -0.11
C PHE A 338 7.60 10.80 1.16
N ILE A 339 7.00 10.92 2.35
CA ILE A 339 7.78 11.04 3.61
C ILE A 339 8.85 9.96 3.78
N HIS A 340 8.60 8.74 3.28
CA HIS A 340 9.59 7.65 3.29
C HIS A 340 10.89 7.99 2.53
N TRP A 341 10.83 8.90 1.57
CA TRP A 341 11.99 9.41 0.83
C TRP A 341 12.56 10.70 1.43
N GLU A 342 11.69 11.62 1.84
CA GLU A 342 12.07 12.95 2.31
C GLU A 342 12.63 12.95 3.73
N GLU A 343 12.02 12.15 4.62
CA GLU A 343 12.39 12.06 6.04
C GLU A 343 12.50 10.58 6.48
N PRO A 344 13.46 9.82 5.92
CA PRO A 344 13.50 8.36 6.06
C PRO A 344 13.59 7.88 7.51
N GLU A 345 14.41 8.52 8.35
CA GLU A 345 14.53 8.17 9.77
C GLU A 345 13.23 8.44 10.54
N ARG A 346 12.58 9.58 10.27
CA ARG A 346 11.28 9.94 10.86
C ARG A 346 10.24 8.88 10.50
N PHE A 347 10.24 8.41 9.27
CA PHE A 347 9.31 7.37 8.82
C PHE A 347 9.59 6.00 9.45
N VAL A 348 10.86 5.58 9.57
CA VAL A 348 11.21 4.32 10.27
C VAL A 348 10.78 4.37 11.75
N ARG A 349 11.03 5.49 12.44
CA ARG A 349 10.56 5.69 13.82
C ARG A 349 9.03 5.56 13.92
N LEU A 350 8.31 6.24 13.02
CA LEU A 350 6.86 6.18 12.97
C LEU A 350 6.36 4.75 12.75
N LEU A 351 6.96 3.99 11.82
CA LEU A 351 6.60 2.59 11.60
C LEU A 351 6.79 1.78 12.87
N ASN A 352 7.92 1.94 13.59
CA ASN A 352 8.17 1.26 14.86
C ASN A 352 7.11 1.57 15.94
N GLU A 353 6.56 2.77 15.95
CA GLU A 353 5.54 3.20 16.94
C GLU A 353 4.15 2.60 16.66
N VAL A 354 3.78 2.42 15.39
CA VAL A 354 2.42 2.03 14.99
C VAL A 354 2.24 0.54 14.73
N ILE A 355 3.32 -0.20 14.47
CA ILE A 355 3.24 -1.65 14.18
C ILE A 355 3.16 -2.46 15.44
#